data_AF-A0A698FTS1-F1
#
_entry.id   AF-A0A698FTS1-F1
#
_cell.length_a   1.000
_cell.length_b   1.000
_cell.length_c   1.000
_cell.angle_alpha   90.00
_cell.angle_beta   90.00
_cell.angle_gamma   90.00
#
_symmetry.space_group_name_H-M   'P 1'
#
loop_
_entity.id
_entity.type
_entity.pdbx_description
1 polymer ?
#
loop_
_entity_poly.entity_id
_entity_poly.type
_entity_poly.pdbx_seq_one_letter_code
_entity_poly.pdbx_strand_id
1 'polypeptide(L)'
;MSIFARKRLKFRIECIEITSDNQLFEQVLSTYENENNKEVIQVIKNMKDFHLFQLILKNRRHIKDFGKAYETNEGVINLINSKGYK
;
A
#
# COMPACT_ATOMS: atom_id res chain seq x y z
N MET A 1 23.39 0.45 -9.37
CA MET A 1 22.02 -0.09 -9.17
C MET A 1 21.53 -0.59 -10.52
N SER A 2 21.20 -1.88 -10.67
CA SER A 2 20.73 -2.44 -11.95
C SER A 2 19.25 -2.14 -12.16
N ILE A 3 18.87 -1.62 -13.33
CA ILE A 3 17.47 -1.31 -13.67
C ILE A 3 16.58 -2.57 -13.66
N PHE A 4 17.21 -3.74 -13.82
CA PHE A 4 16.56 -5.04 -13.89
C PHE A 4 16.19 -5.63 -12.52
N ALA A 5 16.71 -5.08 -11.40
CA ALA A 5 16.53 -5.66 -10.05
C ALA A 5 16.06 -4.61 -9.03
N ARG A 6 14.97 -3.91 -9.35
CA ARG A 6 14.33 -2.96 -8.42
C ARG A 6 13.55 -3.72 -7.35
N LYS A 7 13.84 -3.41 -6.08
CA LYS A 7 13.05 -3.88 -4.94
C LYS A 7 11.60 -3.43 -5.14
N ARG A 8 10.66 -4.38 -5.12
CA ARG A 8 9.23 -4.12 -5.33
C ARG A 8 8.39 -4.82 -4.28
N LEU A 9 7.27 -4.17 -3.93
CA LEU A 9 6.23 -4.70 -3.06
C LEU A 9 4.91 -4.76 -3.84
N LYS A 10 4.23 -5.91 -3.90
CA LYS A 10 2.98 -6.11 -4.66
C LYS A 10 1.92 -6.85 -3.83
N PHE A 11 0.73 -6.27 -3.72
CA PHE A 11 -0.40 -6.90 -3.03
C PHE A 11 -1.64 -6.95 -3.92
N ARG A 12 -2.45 -7.99 -3.73
CA ARG A 12 -3.86 -7.95 -4.14
C ARG A 12 -4.64 -7.26 -3.02
N ILE A 13 -5.55 -6.37 -3.39
CA ILE A 13 -6.25 -5.53 -2.44
C ILE A 13 -7.74 -5.45 -2.78
N GLU A 14 -8.54 -5.09 -1.79
CA GLU A 14 -9.87 -4.50 -1.96
C GLU A 14 -9.78 -2.99 -1.77
N CYS A 15 -10.58 -2.23 -2.51
CA CYS A 15 -10.71 -0.80 -2.30
C CYS A 15 -12.11 -0.49 -1.76
N ILE A 16 -12.17 0.35 -0.73
CA ILE A 16 -13.42 0.97 -0.28
C ILE A 16 -13.24 2.49 -0.39
N GLU A 17 -14.18 3.17 -1.04
CA GLU A 17 -14.17 4.62 -1.11
C GLU A 17 -14.54 5.22 0.26
N ILE A 18 -13.74 6.19 0.71
CA ILE A 18 -14.04 7.03 1.87
C ILE A 18 -14.58 8.34 1.33
N THR A 19 -15.87 8.58 1.54
CA THR A 19 -16.56 9.79 1.10
C THR A 19 -16.14 11.00 1.94
N SER A 20 -16.23 12.20 1.37
CA SER A 20 -15.77 13.44 2.03
C SER A 20 -16.61 13.87 3.24
N ASP A 21 -17.84 13.38 3.36
CA ASP A 21 -18.69 13.54 4.55
C ASP A 21 -18.33 12.59 5.70
N ASN A 22 -17.48 11.59 5.44
CA ASN A 22 -16.99 10.67 6.46
C ASN A 22 -15.88 11.33 7.29
N GLN A 23 -15.99 11.30 8.62
CA GLN A 23 -14.98 11.84 9.54
C GLN A 23 -13.57 11.26 9.28
N LEU A 24 -13.48 10.02 8.79
CA LEU A 24 -12.23 9.36 8.46
C LEU A 24 -11.48 10.07 7.32
N PHE A 25 -12.18 10.72 6.40
CA PHE A 25 -11.58 11.49 5.30
C PHE A 25 -10.69 12.60 5.82
N GLU A 26 -11.24 13.43 6.72
CA GLU A 26 -10.54 14.54 7.35
C GLU A 26 -9.35 14.07 8.19
N GLN A 27 -9.52 12.98 8.94
CA GLN A 27 -8.46 12.41 9.76
C GLN A 27 -7.29 11.94 8.90
N VAL A 28 -7.55 11.17 7.84
CA VAL A 28 -6.51 10.63 6.96
C VAL A 28 -5.77 11.74 6.23
N LEU A 29 -6.49 12.71 5.66
CA LEU A 29 -5.85 13.82 4.96
C LEU A 29 -5.07 14.75 5.90
N SER A 30 -5.54 14.96 7.14
CA SER A 30 -4.79 15.74 8.14
C SER A 30 -3.49 15.04 8.55
N THR A 31 -3.51 13.72 8.74
CA THR A 31 -2.28 12.95 8.96
C THR A 31 -1.34 13.06 7.75
N TYR A 32 -1.89 12.92 6.54
CA TYR A 32 -1.11 13.00 5.31
C TYR A 32 -0.52 14.40 5.08
N GLU A 33 -1.23 15.47 5.44
CA GLU A 33 -0.76 16.87 5.45
C GLU A 33 0.47 17.07 6.35
N ASN A 34 0.50 16.41 7.52
CA ASN A 34 1.60 16.56 8.48
C ASN A 34 2.87 15.83 8.04
N GLU A 35 2.75 14.77 7.24
CA GLU A 35 3.87 13.94 6.77
C GLU A 35 4.39 14.35 5.38
N ASN A 36 3.64 15.17 4.64
CA ASN A 36 3.90 15.51 3.24
C ASN A 36 3.82 17.03 2.97
N ASN A 37 3.88 17.42 1.70
CA ASN A 37 3.74 18.82 1.31
C ASN A 37 2.30 19.30 1.55
N LYS A 38 2.11 20.02 2.66
CA LYS A 38 0.85 20.59 3.11
C LYS A 38 0.09 21.38 2.04
N GLU A 39 0.79 22.19 1.24
CA GLU A 39 0.15 23.06 0.23
C GLU A 39 -0.58 22.23 -0.83
N VAL A 40 0.07 21.16 -1.29
CA VAL A 40 -0.52 20.25 -2.29
C VAL A 40 -1.75 19.54 -1.73
N ILE A 41 -1.67 19.08 -0.47
CA ILE A 41 -2.78 18.34 0.14
C ILE A 41 -3.99 19.24 0.41
N GLN A 42 -3.77 20.50 0.79
CA GLN A 42 -4.85 21.48 0.95
C GLN A 42 -5.58 21.78 -0.37
N VAL A 43 -4.87 21.78 -1.50
CA VAL A 43 -5.49 21.95 -2.82
C VAL A 43 -6.38 20.75 -3.16
N ILE A 44 -5.84 19.52 -3.11
CA ILE A 44 -6.58 18.32 -3.50
C ILE A 44 -7.77 18.03 -2.58
N LYS A 45 -7.70 18.39 -1.30
CA LYS A 45 -8.78 18.19 -0.33
C LYS A 45 -10.07 18.93 -0.69
N ASN A 46 -9.96 20.07 -1.38
CA ASN A 46 -11.10 20.89 -1.80
C ASN A 46 -11.66 20.51 -3.17
N MET A 47 -11.01 19.56 -3.87
CA MET A 47 -11.42 19.12 -5.20
C MET A 47 -12.53 18.07 -5.08
N LYS A 48 -13.70 18.37 -5.66
CA LYS A 48 -14.88 17.46 -5.62
C LYS A 48 -14.66 16.17 -6.40
N ASP A 49 -13.73 16.19 -7.36
CA ASP A 49 -13.31 15.09 -8.20
C ASP A 49 -12.14 14.30 -7.60
N PHE A 50 -11.66 14.67 -6.40
CA PHE A 50 -10.69 13.90 -5.66
C PHE A 50 -11.36 12.89 -4.73
N HIS A 51 -11.00 11.61 -4.89
CA HIS A 51 -11.59 10.50 -4.15
C HIS A 51 -10.54 9.79 -3.30
N LEU A 52 -10.88 9.52 -2.04
CA LEU A 52 -10.03 8.77 -1.12
C LEU A 52 -10.44 7.30 -1.10
N PHE A 53 -9.48 6.39 -1.24
CA PHE A 53 -9.74 4.95 -1.17
C PHE A 53 -8.92 4.29 -0.06
N GLN A 54 -9.61 3.56 0.82
CA GLN A 54 -8.99 2.63 1.75
C GLN A 54 -8.55 1.38 1.00
N LEU A 55 -7.27 1.02 1.13
CA LEU A 55 -6.72 -0.20 0.53
C LEU A 55 -6.69 -1.31 1.59
N ILE A 56 -7.57 -2.30 1.46
CA ILE A 56 -7.62 -3.47 2.34
C ILE A 56 -6.77 -4.57 1.71
N LEU A 57 -5.63 -4.88 2.33
CA LEU A 57 -4.74 -5.94 1.86
C LEU A 57 -5.47 -7.29 1.92
N LYS A 58 -5.62 -7.96 0.77
CA LYS A 58 -6.08 -9.36 0.75
C LYS A 58 -4.87 -10.23 1.06
N ASN A 59 -4.98 -11.10 2.06
CA ASN A 59 -3.94 -12.05 2.46
C ASN A 59 -3.66 -13.08 1.35
N ARG A 60 -2.96 -12.72 0.25
CA ARG A 60 -2.28 -13.67 -0.65
C ARG A 60 -1.06 -13.06 -1.36
N ARG A 61 0.10 -13.63 -1.01
CA ARG A 61 1.35 -13.87 -1.77
C ARG A 61 2.11 -12.66 -2.32
N HIS A 62 3.24 -12.37 -1.69
CA HIS A 62 4.22 -11.38 -2.14
C HIS A 62 5.46 -12.04 -2.79
N ILE A 63 5.85 -11.59 -3.99
CA ILE A 63 7.06 -12.05 -4.69
C ILE A 63 8.05 -10.88 -4.76
N LYS A 64 9.09 -10.91 -3.91
CA LYS A 64 10.09 -9.84 -3.84
C LYS A 64 11.24 -10.01 -4.82
N ASP A 65 11.80 -11.19 -5.03
CA ASP A 65 12.87 -11.45 -6.02
C ASP A 65 13.10 -12.96 -6.26
N PHE A 66 13.87 -13.31 -7.31
CA PHE A 66 14.21 -14.70 -7.67
C PHE A 66 14.74 -15.49 -6.45
N GLY A 67 14.09 -16.61 -6.14
CA GLY A 67 14.52 -17.59 -5.13
C GLY A 67 14.02 -17.38 -3.68
N LYS A 68 13.40 -16.23 -3.35
CA LYS A 68 12.86 -15.97 -1.99
C LYS A 68 11.42 -15.46 -2.06
N ALA A 69 10.47 -16.39 -2.03
CA ALA A 69 9.06 -16.07 -1.85
C ALA A 69 8.77 -15.90 -0.34
N TYR A 70 7.92 -14.95 0.01
CA TYR A 70 7.47 -14.77 1.39
C TYR A 70 5.94 -14.84 1.40
N GLU A 71 5.39 -15.57 2.36
CA GLU A 71 3.95 -15.60 2.60
C GLU A 71 3.63 -14.67 3.77
N THR A 72 2.70 -13.75 3.56
CA THR A 72 2.16 -12.88 4.61
C THR A 72 0.80 -13.42 5.01
N ASN A 73 0.74 -14.04 6.19
CA ASN A 73 -0.50 -14.37 6.88
C ASN A 73 -0.56 -13.49 8.13
N GLU A 74 -1.63 -12.71 8.27
CA GLU A 74 -1.98 -12.00 9.53
C GLU A 74 -0.84 -11.14 10.12
N GLY A 75 -0.12 -10.40 9.27
CA GLY A 75 0.96 -9.50 9.72
C GLY A 75 2.32 -10.18 9.97
N VAL A 76 2.41 -11.51 9.79
CA VAL A 76 3.67 -12.25 9.89
C VAL A 76 4.24 -12.50 8.50
N ILE A 77 5.45 -12.00 8.24
CA ILE A 77 6.20 -12.27 7.01
C ILE A 77 7.02 -13.55 7.20
N ASN A 78 6.54 -14.68 6.67
CA ASN A 78 7.25 -15.96 6.73
C ASN A 78 8.12 -16.16 5.49
N LEU A 79 9.39 -16.53 5.69
CA LEU A 79 10.32 -16.93 4.63
C LEU A 79 9.89 -18.30 4.06
N ILE A 80 9.50 -18.36 2.79
CA ILE A 80 9.32 -19.64 2.10
C ILE A 80 10.69 -20.03 1.55
N ASN A 81 11.39 -20.92 2.24
CA ASN A 81 12.59 -21.57 1.70
C ASN A 81 12.20 -22.34 0.43
N SER A 82 12.79 -21.97 -0.70
CA SER A 82 12.77 -22.81 -1.89
C SER A 82 13.51 -24.10 -1.56
N LYS A 83 12.82 -25.23 -1.69
CA LYS A 83 13.44 -26.56 -1.64
C LYS A 83 14.64 -26.56 -2.59
N GLY A 84 15.80 -26.95 -2.06
CA GLY A 84 17.03 -27.09 -2.82
C GLY A 84 16.82 -28.00 -4.02
N TYR A 85 17.20 -27.50 -5.19
CA TYR A 85 17.49 -28.35 -6.33
C TYR A 85 18.92 -28.87 -6.11
N LYS A 86 19.07 -30.20 -6.07
CA LYS A 86 20.36 -30.89 -6.22
C LYS A 86 20.94 -30.60 -7.59
#